data_AF-A0A818LY84-F1
#
_entry.id   AF-A0A818LY84-F1
#
_cell.length_a   1.000
_cell.length_b   1.000
_cell.length_c   1.000
_cell.angle_alpha   90.00
_cell.angle_beta   90.00
_cell.angle_gamma   90.00
#
_symmetry.space_group_name_H-M   'P 1'
#
loop_
_entity.id
_entity.type
_entity.pdbx_description
1 polymer ?
#
loop_
_entity_poly.entity_id
_entity_poly.type
_entity_poly.pdbx_seq_one_letter_code
_entity_poly.pdbx_strand_id
1 'polypeptide(L)'
;MQTRSIDRLLLCISNCLIFFACLHDLFVVKYRTDIHLISRWILIAVVIFYIILFFLTRVSSYLFSKTFIFSTSFLLSLCLSLSTFTLITNTVSSTTNFVLFNFLLILSIICSFLSNLIRLLNNTTFYFIHYNELAEFIGYCFGLYITVQSISVYYLLLSLFLLIITLRLRAFHGFILLLFNLGYFYNYYTPYSYIACFCFLLRLIGRPIIELYFISLTSLERWILLLHLSSSYRVLFQRFMILIYCLLPLHSIYIIGQTVRFHNEWFIIVPLFIISIGIWFIFRSLTCSLLWMLSNKLIDCYLTMTQANNADEHHKISFTKLMASRGIRYFGLIAWPMLVCSTILTCFISLLHYDTCTTYSLVLFLLTIDFECLVLALVKQLTSIVGGSCVGYALVEPAVETRDNGLFSGRNVQILSQQDAYESSQRCTNILNGLERLMANNLIDIFGCDYSSSGVSMNFIDNKLKTFFARRMDDGRHYDTYFFYFSGPTCDNGDIVLADNQKITLNLLFQWWCENESSSSSRLILVFDTYHSHKWLKQIRCQTFNNTCKPSVYIVLQTFNQQKKMPKLIELGQVHLGIFTEIWLKLNMDLSIKDVYCEIRCKRSVRI
;
A
#
# COMPACT_ATOMS: atom_id res chain seq x y z
N MET A 1 -6.22 19.75 28.02
CA MET A 1 -7.65 19.54 28.34
C MET A 1 -8.57 20.58 27.71
N GLN A 2 -8.20 21.87 27.70
CA GLN A 2 -9.01 22.96 27.11
C GLN A 2 -9.31 22.82 25.60
N THR A 3 -8.38 22.30 24.79
CA THR A 3 -8.61 22.11 23.35
C THR A 3 -9.63 20.99 23.07
N ARG A 4 -9.55 19.87 23.80
CA ARG A 4 -10.53 18.77 23.72
C ARG A 4 -11.95 19.18 24.14
N SER A 5 -12.11 20.17 25.01
CA SER A 5 -13.44 20.72 25.35
C SER A 5 -14.01 21.61 24.26
N ILE A 6 -13.18 22.36 23.54
CA ILE A 6 -13.60 23.22 22.43
C ILE A 6 -14.08 22.38 21.25
N ASP A 7 -13.38 21.29 20.90
CA ASP A 7 -13.77 20.38 19.81
C ASP A 7 -15.16 19.79 20.02
N ARG A 8 -15.43 19.34 21.26
CA ARG A 8 -16.72 18.76 21.65
C ARG A 8 -17.83 19.80 21.64
N LEU A 9 -17.52 21.03 22.05
CA LEU A 9 -18.48 22.13 22.07
C LEU A 9 -18.87 22.56 20.65
N LEU A 10 -17.91 22.69 19.73
CA LEU A 10 -18.17 23.00 18.31
C LEU A 10 -18.98 21.90 17.61
N LEU A 11 -18.65 20.62 17.86
CA LEU A 11 -19.42 19.50 17.32
C LEU A 11 -20.86 19.48 17.85
N CYS A 12 -21.03 19.79 19.14
CA CYS A 12 -22.33 19.89 19.79
C CYS A 12 -23.18 21.02 19.17
N ILE A 13 -22.59 22.20 18.99
CA ILE A 13 -23.24 23.34 18.32
C ILE A 13 -23.65 22.94 16.89
N SER A 14 -22.77 22.32 16.12
CA SER A 14 -23.08 21.82 14.78
C SER A 14 -24.30 20.88 14.77
N ASN A 15 -24.33 19.92 15.68
CA ASN A 15 -25.43 18.94 15.75
C ASN A 15 -26.75 19.59 16.21
N CYS A 16 -26.69 20.55 17.14
CA CYS A 16 -27.88 21.31 17.55
C CYS A 16 -28.44 22.14 16.40
N LEU A 17 -27.60 22.84 15.64
CA LEU A 17 -28.04 23.70 14.53
C LEU A 17 -28.78 22.89 13.45
N ILE A 18 -28.25 21.72 13.08
CA ILE A 18 -28.90 20.83 12.11
C ILE A 18 -30.21 20.29 12.66
N PHE A 19 -30.24 19.90 13.93
CA PHE A 19 -31.46 19.42 14.56
C PHE A 19 -32.55 20.50 14.57
N PHE A 20 -32.21 21.74 14.92
CA PHE A 20 -33.14 22.87 14.86
C PHE A 20 -33.60 23.17 13.43
N ALA A 21 -32.69 23.10 12.44
CA ALA A 21 -33.04 23.26 11.04
C ALA A 21 -34.04 22.18 10.58
N CYS A 22 -33.75 20.91 10.87
CA CYS A 22 -34.64 19.80 10.48
C CYS A 22 -35.97 19.84 11.22
N LEU A 23 -35.99 20.22 12.50
CA LEU A 23 -37.21 20.41 13.27
C LEU A 23 -38.09 21.50 12.67
N HIS A 24 -37.49 22.64 12.33
CA HIS A 24 -38.19 23.76 11.73
C HIS A 24 -38.78 23.37 10.38
N ASP A 25 -38.01 22.69 9.52
CA ASP A 25 -38.49 22.21 8.21
C ASP A 25 -39.62 21.17 8.36
N LEU A 26 -39.46 20.17 9.23
CA LEU A 26 -40.47 19.14 9.49
C LEU A 26 -41.75 19.71 10.11
N PHE A 27 -41.64 20.70 11.00
CA PHE A 27 -42.79 21.37 11.61
C PHE A 27 -43.52 22.28 10.63
N VAL A 28 -42.79 22.99 9.77
CA VAL A 28 -43.39 23.89 8.77
C VAL A 28 -44.04 23.11 7.62
N VAL A 29 -43.39 22.05 7.12
CA VAL A 29 -43.86 21.29 5.95
C VAL A 29 -44.95 20.27 6.31
N LYS A 30 -44.83 19.56 7.44
CA LYS A 30 -45.67 18.38 7.75
C LYS A 30 -46.88 18.67 8.64
N TYR A 31 -46.89 19.81 9.33
CA TYR A 31 -48.06 20.25 10.11
C TYR A 31 -49.21 20.72 9.20
N ARG A 32 -48.92 21.04 7.93
CA ARG A 32 -49.88 21.57 6.96
C ARG A 32 -50.56 20.51 6.08
N THR A 33 -50.03 19.29 5.99
CA THR A 33 -50.61 18.21 5.17
C THR A 33 -51.28 17.15 6.05
N ASP A 34 -52.59 16.96 5.91
CA ASP A 34 -53.45 16.18 6.82
C ASP A 34 -53.41 14.65 6.69
N ILE A 35 -52.52 14.08 5.88
CA ILE A 35 -52.77 12.73 5.37
C ILE A 35 -52.19 11.58 6.22
N HIS A 36 -51.23 11.78 7.15
CA HIS A 36 -50.71 10.66 7.96
C HIS A 36 -50.41 11.00 9.43
N LEU A 37 -51.43 10.83 10.28
CA LEU A 37 -51.40 10.96 11.75
C LEU A 37 -50.33 10.08 12.42
N ILE A 38 -50.11 8.86 11.92
CA ILE A 38 -49.09 7.91 12.44
C ILE A 38 -47.66 8.45 12.23
N SER A 39 -47.41 9.10 11.08
CA SER A 39 -46.10 9.69 10.80
C SER A 39 -45.78 10.90 11.70
N ARG A 40 -46.81 11.59 12.21
CA ARG A 40 -46.68 12.74 13.12
C ARG A 40 -46.22 12.30 14.51
N TRP A 41 -46.84 11.25 15.07
CA TRP A 41 -46.48 10.71 16.39
C TRP A 41 -45.10 10.05 16.41
N ILE A 42 -44.73 9.33 15.35
CA ILE A 42 -43.38 8.76 15.21
C ILE A 42 -42.32 9.87 15.19
N LEU A 43 -42.60 10.98 14.51
CA LEU A 43 -41.66 12.09 14.40
C LEU A 43 -41.51 12.86 15.73
N ILE A 44 -42.61 13.11 16.43
CA ILE A 44 -42.58 13.70 17.79
C ILE A 44 -41.83 12.77 18.75
N ALA A 45 -42.04 11.45 18.67
CA ALA A 45 -41.31 10.48 19.48
C ALA A 45 -39.80 10.50 19.18
N VAL A 46 -39.39 10.61 17.91
CA VAL A 46 -37.98 10.74 17.51
C VAL A 46 -37.36 12.03 18.04
N VAL A 47 -38.10 13.15 18.03
CA VAL A 47 -37.66 14.44 18.56
C VAL A 47 -37.49 14.39 20.08
N ILE A 48 -38.47 13.85 20.80
CA ILE A 48 -38.40 13.66 22.26
C ILE A 48 -37.24 12.73 22.61
N PHE A 49 -37.08 11.64 21.88
CA PHE A 49 -35.98 10.70 22.06
C PHE A 49 -34.61 11.35 21.81
N TYR A 50 -34.47 12.19 20.78
CA TYR A 50 -33.24 12.94 20.53
C TYR A 50 -32.93 13.95 21.65
N ILE A 51 -33.93 14.70 22.12
CA ILE A 51 -33.75 15.67 23.21
C ILE A 51 -33.32 14.93 24.49
N ILE A 52 -33.95 13.80 24.81
CA ILE A 52 -33.57 12.95 25.95
C ILE A 52 -32.13 12.45 25.80
N LEU A 53 -31.76 11.91 24.62
CA LEU A 53 -30.40 11.46 24.35
C LEU A 53 -29.39 12.60 24.45
N PHE A 54 -29.69 13.78 23.90
CA PHE A 54 -28.83 14.95 23.95
C PHE A 54 -28.57 15.40 25.40
N PHE A 55 -29.61 15.48 26.23
CA PHE A 55 -29.46 15.78 27.66
C PHE A 55 -28.63 14.70 28.38
N LEU A 56 -28.85 13.42 28.09
CA LEU A 56 -28.10 12.30 28.70
C LEU A 56 -26.61 12.29 28.30
N THR A 57 -26.27 12.71 27.07
CA THR A 57 -24.87 12.81 26.64
C THR A 57 -24.07 13.87 27.38
N ARG A 58 -24.73 14.94 27.85
CA ARG A 58 -24.08 16.04 28.57
C ARG A 58 -23.91 15.73 30.05
N VAL A 59 -24.85 15.00 30.65
CA VAL A 59 -24.84 14.65 32.08
C VAL A 59 -23.85 13.53 32.39
N SER A 60 -23.57 12.60 31.46
CA SER A 60 -22.77 11.39 31.72
C SER A 60 -21.54 11.24 30.82
N SER A 61 -20.64 12.24 30.82
CA SER A 61 -19.42 12.20 29.98
C SER A 61 -18.45 11.03 30.26
N TYR A 62 -18.63 10.32 31.39
CA TYR A 62 -17.68 9.30 31.87
C TYR A 62 -18.11 7.85 31.60
N LEU A 63 -19.40 7.53 31.46
CA LEU A 63 -19.89 6.15 31.45
C LEU A 63 -20.27 5.59 30.06
N PHE A 64 -20.61 6.40 29.05
CA PHE A 64 -21.09 5.88 27.74
C PHE A 64 -20.75 6.76 26.51
N SER A 65 -19.46 6.99 26.22
CA SER A 65 -19.08 7.96 25.18
C SER A 65 -19.26 7.50 23.72
N LYS A 66 -19.12 6.21 23.38
CA LYS A 66 -19.10 5.77 21.96
C LYS A 66 -20.49 5.48 21.37
N THR A 67 -21.37 4.81 22.12
CA THR A 67 -22.71 4.42 21.66
C THR A 67 -23.65 5.62 21.52
N PHE A 68 -23.51 6.62 22.38
CA PHE A 68 -24.31 7.84 22.28
C PHE A 68 -23.84 8.80 21.18
N ILE A 69 -22.53 8.88 20.92
CA ILE A 69 -22.03 9.62 19.74
C ILE A 69 -22.55 8.97 18.46
N PHE A 70 -22.61 7.64 18.44
CA PHE A 70 -23.22 6.89 17.34
C PHE A 70 -24.72 7.23 17.19
N SER A 71 -25.52 7.12 18.26
CA SER A 71 -26.97 7.35 18.18
C SER A 71 -27.34 8.79 17.81
N THR A 72 -26.61 9.78 18.33
CA THR A 72 -26.83 11.20 17.98
C THR A 72 -26.50 11.48 16.52
N SER A 73 -25.38 10.96 16.01
CA SER A 73 -24.99 11.12 14.60
C SER A 73 -25.97 10.39 13.65
N PHE A 74 -26.47 9.22 14.07
CA PHE A 74 -27.50 8.47 13.36
C PHE A 74 -28.82 9.26 13.24
N LEU A 75 -29.35 9.76 14.37
CA LEU A 75 -30.60 10.52 14.39
C LEU A 75 -30.50 11.82 13.59
N LEU A 76 -29.35 12.49 13.65
CA LEU A 76 -29.09 13.69 12.88
C LEU A 76 -29.19 13.46 11.37
N SER A 77 -28.58 12.37 10.92
CA SER A 77 -28.59 12.00 9.50
C SER A 77 -29.95 11.48 9.02
N LEU A 78 -30.70 10.83 9.91
CA LEU A 78 -32.10 10.47 9.68
C LEU A 78 -32.96 11.73 9.49
N CYS A 79 -32.76 12.77 10.30
CA CYS A 79 -33.46 14.04 10.12
C CYS A 79 -33.06 14.77 8.82
N LEU A 80 -31.77 14.74 8.46
CA LEU A 80 -31.28 15.30 7.19
C LEU A 80 -31.87 14.57 5.97
N SER A 81 -31.95 13.24 5.99
CA SER A 81 -32.57 12.49 4.90
C SER A 81 -34.07 12.79 4.78
N LEU A 82 -34.79 12.91 5.89
CA LEU A 82 -36.20 13.30 5.88
C LEU A 82 -36.42 14.69 5.26
N SER A 83 -35.58 15.68 5.62
CA SER A 83 -35.66 17.04 5.05
C SER A 83 -35.19 17.14 3.58
N THR A 84 -34.32 16.22 3.13
CA THR A 84 -33.94 16.17 1.69
C THR A 84 -35.11 15.81 0.78
N PHE A 85 -36.02 14.93 1.23
CA PHE A 85 -37.08 14.37 0.39
C PHE A 85 -38.49 14.89 0.71
N THR A 86 -38.63 15.78 1.70
CA THR A 86 -39.86 16.56 1.87
C THR A 86 -40.05 17.48 0.66
N LEU A 87 -40.94 17.05 -0.22
CA LEU A 87 -41.26 17.65 -1.51
C LEU A 87 -41.43 19.19 -1.40
N ILE A 88 -40.76 19.92 -2.31
CA ILE A 88 -40.88 21.38 -2.52
C ILE A 88 -42.31 21.80 -2.96
N THR A 89 -43.30 20.90 -2.95
CA THR A 89 -44.70 21.22 -3.26
C THR A 89 -45.43 21.81 -2.07
N ASN A 90 -44.94 22.93 -1.56
CA ASN A 90 -45.81 23.97 -1.02
C ASN A 90 -45.15 25.32 -1.33
N THR A 91 -45.51 25.83 -2.50
CA THR A 91 -45.41 27.24 -2.84
C THR A 91 -45.87 28.08 -1.64
N VAL A 92 -45.00 28.94 -1.12
CA VAL A 92 -45.34 30.01 -0.17
C VAL A 92 -45.58 29.55 1.28
N SER A 93 -44.55 29.01 1.95
CA SER A 93 -44.37 29.23 3.38
C SER A 93 -43.06 29.96 3.63
N SER A 94 -43.14 31.30 3.48
CA SER A 94 -42.17 32.35 3.83
C SER A 94 -40.71 32.14 3.42
N THR A 95 -40.25 32.99 2.48
CA THR A 95 -38.84 33.15 2.10
C THR A 95 -37.88 33.23 3.30
N THR A 96 -38.34 33.82 4.41
CA THR A 96 -37.57 33.92 5.67
C THR A 96 -37.30 32.56 6.33
N ASN A 97 -38.25 31.62 6.29
CA ASN A 97 -38.11 30.30 6.90
C ASN A 97 -37.14 29.41 6.10
N PHE A 98 -37.23 29.46 4.77
CA PHE A 98 -36.29 28.77 3.88
C PHE A 98 -34.86 29.34 4.01
N VAL A 99 -34.73 30.66 4.11
CA VAL A 99 -33.43 31.32 4.33
C VAL A 99 -32.83 30.95 5.68
N LEU A 100 -33.62 30.93 6.76
CA LEU A 100 -33.17 30.50 8.09
C LEU A 100 -32.68 29.05 8.09
N PHE A 101 -33.43 28.14 7.47
CA PHE A 101 -33.05 26.73 7.30
C PHE A 101 -31.68 26.60 6.62
N ASN A 102 -31.48 27.31 5.51
CA ASN A 102 -30.21 27.28 4.77
C ASN A 102 -29.05 27.88 5.57
N PHE A 103 -29.26 28.99 6.30
CA PHE A 103 -28.24 29.59 7.15
C PHE A 103 -27.81 28.65 8.28
N LEU A 104 -28.76 27.97 8.94
CA LEU A 104 -28.47 27.01 10.00
C LEU A 104 -27.66 25.82 9.48
N LEU A 105 -27.97 25.31 8.28
CA LEU A 105 -27.21 24.25 7.64
C LEU A 105 -25.79 24.69 7.28
N ILE A 106 -25.62 25.88 6.67
CA ILE A 106 -24.28 26.40 6.33
C ILE A 106 -23.44 26.59 7.60
N LEU A 107 -24.02 27.16 8.66
CA LEU A 107 -23.33 27.36 9.93
C LEU A 107 -22.90 26.03 10.56
N SER A 108 -23.71 24.97 10.39
CA SER A 108 -23.35 23.63 10.86
C SER A 108 -22.14 23.04 10.12
N ILE A 109 -22.04 23.27 8.81
CA ILE A 109 -20.90 22.82 8.00
C ILE A 109 -19.62 23.49 8.49
N ILE A 110 -19.67 24.81 8.72
CA ILE A 110 -18.53 25.60 9.21
C ILE A 110 -18.08 25.09 10.60
N CYS A 111 -19.02 24.90 11.53
CA CYS A 111 -18.73 24.38 12.87
C CYS A 111 -18.15 22.96 12.83
N SER A 112 -18.70 22.09 11.97
CA SER A 112 -18.20 20.72 11.78
C SER A 112 -16.78 20.70 11.19
N PHE A 113 -16.50 21.56 10.21
CA PHE A 113 -15.19 21.69 9.60
C PHE A 113 -14.14 22.18 10.60
N LEU A 114 -14.46 23.22 11.39
CA LEU A 114 -13.59 23.73 12.44
C LEU A 114 -13.30 22.68 13.52
N SER A 115 -14.32 21.92 13.96
CA SER A 115 -14.14 20.83 14.92
C SER A 115 -13.22 19.72 14.39
N ASN A 116 -13.37 19.34 13.12
CA ASN A 116 -12.52 18.34 12.48
C ASN A 116 -11.06 18.80 12.35
N LEU A 117 -10.83 20.08 12.06
CA LEU A 117 -9.48 20.67 11.94
C LEU A 117 -8.77 20.67 13.31
N ILE A 118 -9.45 21.15 14.37
CA ILE A 118 -8.85 21.20 15.71
C ILE A 118 -8.61 19.78 16.26
N ARG A 119 -9.51 18.83 15.98
CA ARG A 119 -9.34 17.42 16.37
C ARG A 119 -8.10 16.79 15.72
N LEU A 120 -7.81 17.17 14.49
CA LEU A 120 -6.66 16.67 13.74
C LEU A 120 -5.34 17.28 14.23
N LEU A 121 -5.35 18.53 14.70
CA LEU A 121 -4.20 19.13 15.39
C LEU A 121 -3.87 18.41 16.72
N ASN A 122 -4.88 17.86 17.39
CA ASN A 122 -4.74 17.30 18.74
C ASN A 122 -4.52 15.78 18.80
N ASN A 123 -5.01 15.00 17.81
CA ASN A 123 -4.96 13.53 17.86
C ASN A 123 -4.63 12.94 16.47
N THR A 124 -3.61 12.10 16.41
CA THR A 124 -3.13 11.39 15.20
C THR A 124 -3.65 9.94 15.14
N THR A 125 -4.92 9.69 15.44
CA THR A 125 -5.49 8.33 15.35
C THR A 125 -6.22 8.12 14.03
N PHE A 126 -5.61 7.31 13.15
CA PHE A 126 -6.19 6.92 11.86
C PHE A 126 -7.09 5.71 12.03
N TYR A 127 -8.31 5.81 11.50
CA TYR A 127 -9.27 4.71 11.39
C TYR A 127 -9.85 4.72 9.97
N PHE A 128 -10.15 3.54 9.42
CA PHE A 128 -10.75 3.43 8.08
C PHE A 128 -12.10 4.12 7.99
N ILE A 129 -12.96 3.84 8.96
CA ILE A 129 -14.29 4.42 9.10
C ILE A 129 -14.44 4.78 10.57
N HIS A 130 -14.76 6.03 10.85
CA HIS A 130 -15.09 6.41 12.22
C HIS A 130 -16.54 6.02 12.49
N TYR A 131 -16.83 5.63 13.74
CA TYR A 131 -18.19 5.29 14.18
C TYR A 131 -19.23 6.37 13.82
N ASN A 132 -18.83 7.64 13.80
CA ASN A 132 -19.71 8.76 13.45
C ASN A 132 -20.13 8.74 11.98
N GLU A 133 -19.23 8.45 11.06
CA GLU A 133 -19.53 8.42 9.62
C GLU A 133 -20.38 7.21 9.27
N LEU A 134 -20.12 6.07 9.93
CA LEU A 134 -20.95 4.88 9.79
C LEU A 134 -22.36 5.13 10.34
N ALA A 135 -22.48 5.84 11.47
CA ALA A 135 -23.77 6.25 12.01
C ALA A 135 -24.52 7.21 11.06
N GLU A 136 -23.82 8.21 10.52
CA GLU A 136 -24.41 9.16 9.57
C GLU A 136 -24.86 8.45 8.28
N PHE A 137 -24.06 7.51 7.77
CA PHE A 137 -24.41 6.73 6.60
C PHE A 137 -25.66 5.88 6.84
N ILE A 138 -25.69 5.12 7.94
CA ILE A 138 -26.83 4.26 8.29
C ILE A 138 -28.08 5.12 8.55
N GLY A 139 -27.95 6.24 9.25
CA GLY A 139 -29.06 7.17 9.53
C GLY A 139 -29.68 7.72 8.25
N TYR A 140 -28.86 8.09 7.27
CA TYR A 140 -29.35 8.59 5.98
C TYR A 140 -30.06 7.48 5.17
N CYS A 141 -29.52 6.25 5.19
CA CYS A 141 -30.16 5.08 4.55
C CYS A 141 -31.53 4.75 5.15
N PHE A 142 -31.67 4.88 6.47
CA PHE A 142 -32.94 4.66 7.16
C PHE A 142 -33.97 5.74 6.82
N GLY A 143 -33.59 7.02 6.79
CA GLY A 143 -34.54 8.06 6.37
C GLY A 143 -34.93 7.98 4.90
N LEU A 144 -34.03 7.48 4.04
CA LEU A 144 -34.37 7.10 2.67
C LEU A 144 -35.39 5.96 2.60
N TYR A 145 -35.23 4.91 3.40
CA TYR A 145 -36.19 3.81 3.44
C TYR A 145 -37.61 4.30 3.74
N ILE A 146 -37.71 5.32 4.61
CA ILE A 146 -38.97 5.92 5.01
C ILE A 146 -39.56 6.83 3.91
N THR A 147 -38.71 7.52 3.13
CA THR A 147 -39.14 8.57 2.18
C THR A 147 -39.22 8.10 0.74
N VAL A 148 -38.15 7.47 0.25
CA VAL A 148 -37.95 7.12 -1.15
C VAL A 148 -37.50 5.67 -1.22
N GLN A 149 -38.44 4.80 -1.56
CA GLN A 149 -38.21 3.36 -1.76
C GLN A 149 -37.52 3.06 -3.12
N SER A 150 -36.57 3.91 -3.55
CA SER A 150 -35.84 3.70 -4.80
C SER A 150 -34.49 3.04 -4.56
N ILE A 151 -34.27 1.90 -5.21
CA ILE A 151 -33.04 1.11 -5.10
C ILE A 151 -31.80 1.89 -5.61
N SER A 152 -31.96 2.78 -6.60
CA SER A 152 -30.87 3.58 -7.18
C SER A 152 -30.15 4.45 -6.14
N VAL A 153 -30.88 5.07 -5.22
CA VAL A 153 -30.29 5.98 -4.22
C VAL A 153 -29.45 5.21 -3.19
N TYR A 154 -29.81 3.96 -2.89
CA TYR A 154 -28.99 3.11 -2.03
C TYR A 154 -27.63 2.77 -2.64
N TYR A 155 -27.62 2.41 -3.93
CA TYR A 155 -26.36 2.14 -4.62
C TYR A 155 -25.49 3.40 -4.74
N LEU A 156 -26.12 4.56 -4.90
CA LEU A 156 -25.45 5.86 -4.98
C LEU A 156 -24.75 6.19 -3.65
N LEU A 157 -25.44 5.97 -2.53
CA LEU A 157 -24.85 6.10 -1.20
C LEU A 157 -23.71 5.10 -0.98
N LEU A 158 -23.89 3.85 -1.37
CA LEU A 158 -22.84 2.85 -1.27
C LEU A 158 -21.60 3.26 -2.09
N SER A 159 -21.79 3.89 -3.25
CA SER A 159 -20.72 4.48 -4.07
C SER A 159 -19.96 5.56 -3.30
N LEU A 160 -20.66 6.52 -2.68
CA LEU A 160 -20.02 7.54 -1.83
C LEU A 160 -19.24 6.93 -0.68
N PHE A 161 -19.78 5.88 -0.06
CA PHE A 161 -19.14 5.23 1.06
C PHE A 161 -17.82 4.58 0.63
N LEU A 162 -17.80 3.89 -0.51
CA LEU A 162 -16.57 3.38 -1.11
C LEU A 162 -15.62 4.53 -1.46
N LEU A 163 -16.13 5.62 -1.99
CA LEU A 163 -15.34 6.80 -2.31
C LEU A 163 -14.62 7.38 -1.09
N ILE A 164 -15.28 7.52 0.07
CA ILE A 164 -14.64 7.94 1.32
C ILE A 164 -13.45 7.05 1.68
N ILE A 165 -13.65 5.73 1.55
CA ILE A 165 -12.61 4.74 1.82
C ILE A 165 -11.44 4.96 0.84
N THR A 166 -11.71 5.15 -0.46
CA THR A 166 -10.66 5.41 -1.46
C THR A 166 -9.88 6.70 -1.19
N LEU A 167 -10.55 7.77 -0.75
CA LEU A 167 -9.90 9.04 -0.42
C LEU A 167 -8.95 8.87 0.77
N ARG A 168 -9.37 8.18 1.83
CA ARG A 168 -8.50 7.92 3.00
C ARG A 168 -7.27 7.10 2.66
N LEU A 169 -7.40 6.17 1.72
CA LEU A 169 -6.33 5.32 1.23
C LEU A 169 -5.36 6.05 0.29
N ARG A 170 -5.58 7.36 0.08
CA ARG A 170 -4.76 8.26 -0.75
C ARG A 170 -4.60 7.72 -2.17
N ALA A 171 -5.67 7.15 -2.72
CA ALA A 171 -5.72 6.76 -4.12
C ALA A 171 -5.91 8.03 -4.97
N PHE A 172 -4.96 8.34 -5.87
CA PHE A 172 -5.06 9.51 -6.76
C PHE A 172 -6.37 9.52 -7.58
N HIS A 173 -6.82 8.34 -8.01
CA HIS A 173 -8.09 8.15 -8.72
C HIS A 173 -9.32 8.62 -7.91
N GLY A 174 -9.24 8.64 -6.57
CA GLY A 174 -10.36 9.05 -5.71
C GLY A 174 -10.79 10.50 -5.92
N PHE A 175 -9.90 11.40 -6.35
CA PHE A 175 -10.28 12.79 -6.66
C PHE A 175 -11.08 12.91 -7.95
N ILE A 176 -10.69 12.17 -8.99
CA ILE A 176 -11.41 12.13 -10.26
C ILE A 176 -12.81 11.56 -10.03
N LEU A 177 -12.89 10.46 -9.28
CA LEU A 177 -14.16 9.83 -8.91
C LEU A 177 -15.04 10.73 -8.04
N LEU A 178 -14.44 11.58 -7.20
CA LEU A 178 -15.18 12.52 -6.37
C LEU A 178 -15.88 13.57 -7.23
N LEU A 179 -15.21 14.09 -8.27
CA LEU A 179 -15.84 15.03 -9.21
C LEU A 179 -17.00 14.37 -9.98
N PHE A 180 -16.82 13.13 -10.45
CA PHE A 180 -17.87 12.40 -11.15
C PHE A 180 -19.07 12.09 -10.25
N ASN A 181 -18.82 11.58 -9.03
CA ASN A 181 -19.88 11.31 -8.06
C ASN A 181 -20.62 12.59 -7.69
N LEU A 182 -19.93 13.69 -7.38
CA LEU A 182 -20.58 14.98 -7.06
C LEU A 182 -21.40 15.53 -8.23
N GLY A 183 -20.90 15.42 -9.47
CA GLY A 183 -21.65 15.82 -10.66
C GLY A 183 -22.95 15.01 -10.85
N TYR A 184 -22.89 13.71 -10.62
CA TYR A 184 -24.08 12.86 -10.69
C TYR A 184 -25.07 13.14 -9.54
N PHE A 185 -24.56 13.33 -8.32
CA PHE A 185 -25.35 13.73 -7.16
C PHE A 185 -26.08 15.06 -7.40
N TYR A 186 -25.39 16.04 -7.98
CA TYR A 186 -25.97 17.34 -8.31
C TYR A 186 -27.17 17.17 -9.25
N ASN A 187 -27.00 16.43 -10.34
CA ASN A 187 -28.04 16.25 -11.36
C ASN A 187 -29.27 15.48 -10.83
N TYR A 188 -29.06 14.44 -10.02
CA TYR A 188 -30.16 13.61 -9.50
C TYR A 188 -31.02 14.34 -8.46
N TYR A 189 -30.42 15.20 -7.63
CA TYR A 189 -31.11 15.90 -6.55
C TYR A 189 -31.60 17.31 -6.92
N THR A 190 -31.49 17.72 -8.20
CA THR A 190 -32.02 19.00 -8.70
C THR A 190 -33.50 19.28 -8.34
N PRO A 191 -34.43 18.31 -8.23
CA PRO A 191 -35.81 18.58 -7.83
C PRO A 191 -36.05 18.59 -6.31
N TYR A 192 -35.02 18.31 -5.49
CA TYR A 192 -35.10 18.15 -4.04
C TYR A 192 -34.32 19.27 -3.31
N SER A 193 -34.35 19.32 -1.98
CA SER A 193 -33.65 20.38 -1.22
C SER A 193 -32.12 20.23 -1.32
N TYR A 194 -31.54 20.85 -2.36
CA TYR A 194 -30.13 20.78 -2.72
C TYR A 194 -29.18 21.08 -1.56
N ILE A 195 -29.53 22.06 -0.72
CA ILE A 195 -28.69 22.55 0.37
C ILE A 195 -28.56 21.52 1.50
N ALA A 196 -29.63 20.76 1.80
CA ALA A 196 -29.59 19.71 2.82
C ALA A 196 -28.75 18.50 2.36
N CYS A 197 -28.87 18.12 1.08
CA CYS A 197 -28.03 17.08 0.47
C CYS A 197 -26.56 17.51 0.45
N PHE A 198 -26.28 18.75 0.04
CA PHE A 198 -24.93 19.30 0.04
C PHE A 198 -24.33 19.37 1.45
N CYS A 199 -25.13 19.72 2.47
CA CYS A 199 -24.72 19.68 3.87
C CYS A 199 -24.33 18.27 4.33
N PHE A 200 -25.12 17.25 3.96
CA PHE A 200 -24.78 15.85 4.24
C PHE A 200 -23.47 15.43 3.55
N LEU A 201 -23.34 15.71 2.24
CA LEU A 201 -22.14 15.40 1.46
C LEU A 201 -20.88 16.05 2.04
N LEU A 202 -20.92 17.35 2.36
CA LEU A 202 -19.76 18.07 2.92
C LEU A 202 -19.37 17.58 4.31
N ARG A 203 -20.33 17.16 5.16
CA ARG A 203 -19.99 16.59 6.47
C ARG A 203 -19.34 15.21 6.33
N LEU A 204 -19.82 14.40 5.40
CA LEU A 204 -19.31 13.07 5.11
C LEU A 204 -17.90 13.11 4.47
N ILE A 205 -17.68 14.03 3.53
CA ILE A 205 -16.43 14.16 2.74
C ILE A 205 -15.41 15.10 3.41
N GLY A 206 -15.85 16.07 4.22
CA GLY A 206 -14.97 17.10 4.79
C GLY A 206 -13.84 16.49 5.61
N ARG A 207 -14.14 15.48 6.43
CA ARG A 207 -13.12 14.81 7.25
C ARG A 207 -12.09 14.01 6.44
N PRO A 208 -12.45 13.10 5.53
CA PRO A 208 -11.46 12.35 4.75
C PRO A 208 -10.58 13.27 3.88
N ILE A 209 -11.07 14.42 3.41
CA ILE A 209 -10.24 15.41 2.70
C ILE A 209 -9.17 16.00 3.62
N ILE A 210 -9.54 16.43 4.83
CA ILE A 210 -8.57 16.99 5.81
C ILE A 210 -7.54 15.92 6.20
N GLU A 211 -7.99 14.69 6.45
CA GLU A 211 -7.12 13.56 6.79
C GLU A 211 -6.15 13.18 5.65
N LEU A 212 -6.55 13.37 4.39
CA LEU A 212 -5.69 13.14 3.23
C LEU A 212 -4.48 14.08 3.21
N TYR A 213 -4.69 15.37 3.51
CA TYR A 213 -3.65 16.39 3.44
C TYR A 213 -2.73 16.42 4.66
N PHE A 214 -3.29 16.30 5.88
CA PHE A 214 -2.53 16.58 7.09
C PHE A 214 -1.94 15.34 7.78
N ILE A 215 -2.44 14.13 7.51
CA ILE A 215 -1.90 12.92 8.14
C ILE A 215 -0.64 12.45 7.41
N SER A 216 0.48 12.42 8.13
CA SER A 216 1.80 12.00 7.62
C SER A 216 1.96 10.49 7.42
N LEU A 217 0.98 9.66 7.80
CA LEU A 217 1.03 8.20 7.61
C LEU A 217 1.26 7.85 6.14
N THR A 218 2.23 6.95 5.93
CA THR A 218 2.53 6.41 4.60
C THR A 218 1.30 5.66 4.07
N SER A 219 1.14 5.63 2.75
CA SER A 219 0.00 4.96 2.13
C SER A 219 -0.10 3.48 2.54
N LEU A 220 1.03 2.79 2.68
CA LEU A 220 1.05 1.39 3.10
C LEU A 220 0.67 1.19 4.57
N GLU A 221 1.09 2.05 5.50
CA GLU A 221 0.62 1.95 6.90
C GLU A 221 -0.91 2.03 7.00
N ARG A 222 -1.52 2.84 6.12
CA ARG A 222 -2.99 2.92 6.01
C ARG A 222 -3.59 1.62 5.53
N TRP A 223 -3.03 0.94 4.51
CA TRP A 223 -3.53 -0.36 4.04
C TRP A 223 -3.19 -1.53 4.96
N ILE A 224 -2.07 -1.47 5.68
CA ILE A 224 -1.64 -2.48 6.65
C ILE A 224 -2.73 -2.71 7.69
N LEU A 225 -3.41 -1.66 8.15
CA LEU A 225 -4.50 -1.80 9.11
C LEU A 225 -5.65 -2.70 8.59
N LEU A 226 -5.91 -2.71 7.28
CA LEU A 226 -6.94 -3.56 6.65
C LEU A 226 -6.42 -4.99 6.48
N LEU A 227 -5.12 -5.12 6.19
CA LEU A 227 -4.45 -6.42 6.07
C LEU A 227 -4.21 -7.10 7.44
N HIS A 228 -4.18 -6.32 8.52
CA HIS A 228 -3.96 -6.77 9.90
C HIS A 228 -5.25 -7.04 10.68
N LEU A 229 -6.43 -7.03 10.05
CA LEU A 229 -7.65 -7.53 10.69
C LEU A 229 -7.44 -8.94 11.27
N SER A 230 -8.13 -9.26 12.36
CA SER A 230 -8.01 -10.52 13.09
C SER A 230 -8.10 -11.75 12.16
N SER A 231 -7.28 -12.78 12.44
CA SER A 231 -6.90 -13.79 11.45
C SER A 231 -8.10 -14.52 10.82
N SER A 232 -9.13 -14.85 11.61
CA SER A 232 -10.33 -15.58 11.16
C SER A 232 -11.25 -14.74 10.27
N TYR A 233 -11.52 -13.49 10.66
CA TYR A 233 -12.41 -12.60 9.91
C TYR A 233 -11.76 -12.07 8.64
N ARG A 234 -10.44 -12.04 8.60
CA ARG A 234 -9.70 -11.52 7.45
C ARG A 234 -9.78 -12.44 6.24
N VAL A 235 -9.63 -13.75 6.40
CA VAL A 235 -9.73 -14.70 5.27
C VAL A 235 -11.11 -14.56 4.63
N LEU A 236 -12.16 -14.48 5.46
CA LEU A 236 -13.52 -14.23 4.99
C LEU A 236 -13.66 -12.87 4.31
N PHE A 237 -13.12 -11.80 4.92
CA PHE A 237 -13.18 -10.46 4.35
C PHE A 237 -12.47 -10.34 3.00
N GLN A 238 -11.25 -10.87 2.87
CA GLN A 238 -10.50 -10.83 1.61
C GLN A 238 -11.19 -11.65 0.52
N ARG A 239 -11.72 -12.84 0.86
CA ARG A 239 -12.52 -13.64 -0.09
C ARG A 239 -13.81 -12.94 -0.48
N PHE A 240 -14.46 -12.26 0.45
CA PHE A 240 -15.64 -11.45 0.19
C PHE A 240 -15.34 -10.27 -0.73
N MET A 241 -14.20 -9.58 -0.56
CA MET A 241 -13.78 -8.51 -1.45
C MET A 241 -13.51 -9.02 -2.88
N ILE A 242 -12.89 -10.20 -3.03
CA ILE A 242 -12.70 -10.82 -4.36
C ILE A 242 -14.04 -11.24 -4.97
N LEU A 243 -14.95 -11.77 -4.15
CA LEU A 243 -16.28 -12.15 -4.60
C LEU A 243 -17.08 -10.92 -5.08
N ILE A 244 -17.03 -9.80 -4.34
CA ILE A 244 -17.62 -8.52 -4.80
C ILE A 244 -16.95 -8.05 -6.09
N TYR A 245 -15.61 -8.14 -6.18
CA TYR A 245 -14.87 -7.75 -7.40
C TYR A 245 -15.34 -8.50 -8.65
N CYS A 246 -15.69 -9.79 -8.51
CA CYS A 246 -16.10 -10.60 -9.65
C CYS A 246 -17.63 -10.49 -9.90
N LEU A 247 -18.47 -10.32 -8.87
CA LEU A 247 -19.94 -10.24 -9.02
C LEU A 247 -20.49 -8.85 -9.40
N LEU A 248 -19.97 -7.78 -8.80
CA LEU A 248 -20.52 -6.43 -8.99
C LEU A 248 -20.47 -5.97 -10.47
N PRO A 249 -19.35 -6.12 -11.20
CA PRO A 249 -19.31 -5.81 -12.62
C PRO A 249 -20.22 -6.70 -13.47
N LEU A 250 -20.36 -7.99 -13.15
CA LEU A 250 -21.27 -8.89 -13.87
C LEU A 250 -22.72 -8.40 -13.77
N HIS A 251 -23.13 -7.94 -12.59
CA HIS A 251 -24.45 -7.32 -12.40
C HIS A 251 -24.61 -6.07 -13.26
N SER A 252 -23.58 -5.22 -13.31
CA SER A 252 -23.60 -4.01 -14.16
C SER A 252 -23.75 -4.34 -15.65
N ILE A 253 -23.02 -5.34 -16.16
CA ILE A 253 -23.09 -5.78 -17.55
C ILE A 253 -24.43 -6.41 -17.88
N TYR A 254 -25.01 -7.16 -16.94
CA TYR A 254 -26.35 -7.74 -17.11
C TYR A 254 -27.41 -6.65 -17.35
N ILE A 255 -27.39 -5.60 -16.52
CA ILE A 255 -28.33 -4.48 -16.65
C ILE A 255 -28.08 -3.70 -17.95
N ILE A 256 -26.82 -3.41 -18.25
CA ILE A 256 -26.45 -2.74 -19.51
C ILE A 256 -26.90 -3.59 -20.72
N GLY A 257 -26.77 -4.92 -20.66
CA GLY A 257 -27.18 -5.80 -21.74
C GLY A 257 -28.69 -5.80 -22.01
N GLN A 258 -29.51 -5.54 -20.99
CA GLN A 258 -30.96 -5.36 -21.17
C GLN A 258 -31.29 -4.05 -21.88
N THR A 259 -30.53 -2.99 -21.59
CA THR A 259 -30.82 -1.64 -22.08
C THR A 259 -30.23 -1.33 -23.45
N VAL A 260 -29.07 -1.91 -23.78
CA VAL A 260 -28.37 -1.71 -25.08
C VAL A 260 -29.24 -2.12 -26.28
N ARG A 261 -30.22 -2.99 -26.09
CA ARG A 261 -31.17 -3.39 -27.14
C ARG A 261 -32.07 -2.24 -27.62
N PHE A 262 -32.24 -1.21 -26.81
CA PHE A 262 -33.08 -0.05 -27.13
C PHE A 262 -32.33 1.07 -27.83
N HIS A 263 -31.04 0.87 -28.15
CA HIS A 263 -30.24 1.89 -28.83
C HIS A 263 -30.68 2.06 -30.29
N ASN A 264 -30.73 3.29 -30.78
CA ASN A 264 -31.14 3.60 -32.15
C ASN A 264 -30.28 2.88 -33.20
N GLU A 265 -28.98 2.72 -32.93
CA GLU A 265 -28.01 2.04 -33.78
C GLU A 265 -27.69 0.61 -33.30
N TRP A 266 -28.72 -0.12 -32.86
CA TRP A 266 -28.56 -1.47 -32.30
C TRP A 266 -27.77 -2.43 -33.19
N PHE A 267 -27.82 -2.26 -34.53
CA PHE A 267 -27.11 -3.11 -35.48
C PHE A 267 -25.58 -3.04 -35.35
N ILE A 268 -25.02 -1.90 -34.96
CA ILE A 268 -23.56 -1.72 -34.77
C ILE A 268 -23.18 -1.99 -33.32
N ILE A 269 -23.98 -1.46 -32.39
CA ILE A 269 -23.65 -1.45 -30.96
C ILE A 269 -23.78 -2.85 -30.35
N VAL A 270 -24.78 -3.64 -30.75
CA VAL A 270 -24.99 -4.99 -30.18
C VAL A 270 -23.83 -5.94 -30.53
N PRO A 271 -23.36 -6.06 -31.79
CA PRO A 271 -22.17 -6.86 -32.10
C PRO A 271 -20.91 -6.37 -31.36
N LEU A 272 -20.71 -5.06 -31.29
CA LEU A 272 -19.56 -4.46 -30.60
C LEU A 272 -19.59 -4.77 -29.10
N PHE A 273 -20.77 -4.73 -28.47
CA PHE A 273 -20.99 -5.08 -27.08
C PHE A 273 -20.69 -6.57 -26.81
N ILE A 274 -21.12 -7.48 -27.68
CA ILE A 274 -20.86 -8.93 -27.57
C ILE A 274 -19.35 -9.22 -27.63
N ILE A 275 -18.65 -8.63 -28.61
CA ILE A 275 -17.19 -8.79 -28.75
C ILE A 275 -16.47 -8.24 -27.50
N SER A 276 -16.89 -7.06 -27.03
CA SER A 276 -16.31 -6.40 -25.86
C SER A 276 -16.51 -7.22 -24.58
N ILE A 277 -17.67 -7.82 -24.37
CA ILE A 277 -17.93 -8.72 -23.24
C ILE A 277 -17.04 -9.96 -23.32
N GLY A 278 -16.85 -10.54 -24.51
CA GLY A 278 -15.98 -11.70 -24.68
C GLY A 278 -14.54 -11.42 -24.24
N ILE A 279 -13.97 -10.31 -24.73
CA ILE A 279 -12.63 -9.85 -24.32
C ILE A 279 -12.61 -9.54 -22.81
N TRP A 280 -13.66 -8.90 -22.31
CA TRP A 280 -13.79 -8.52 -20.91
C TRP A 280 -13.81 -9.72 -19.97
N PHE A 281 -14.53 -10.78 -20.34
CA PHE A 281 -14.61 -11.99 -19.53
C PHE A 281 -13.24 -12.68 -19.40
N ILE A 282 -12.44 -12.69 -20.47
CA ILE A 282 -11.08 -13.25 -20.45
C ILE A 282 -10.20 -12.46 -19.48
N PHE A 283 -10.12 -11.12 -19.62
CA PHE A 283 -9.33 -10.30 -18.70
C PHE A 283 -9.85 -10.34 -17.26
N ARG A 284 -11.17 -10.41 -17.07
CA ARG A 284 -11.78 -10.50 -15.74
C ARG A 284 -11.46 -11.83 -15.06
N SER A 285 -11.53 -12.94 -15.78
CA SER A 285 -11.18 -14.26 -15.26
C SER A 285 -9.69 -14.32 -14.84
N LEU A 286 -8.79 -13.82 -15.70
CA LEU A 286 -7.36 -13.72 -15.40
C LEU A 286 -7.09 -12.85 -14.16
N THR A 287 -7.73 -11.69 -14.05
CA THR A 287 -7.56 -10.80 -12.88
C THR A 287 -8.16 -11.41 -11.60
N CYS A 288 -9.31 -12.08 -11.67
CA CYS A 288 -9.92 -12.78 -10.53
C CYS A 288 -8.98 -13.90 -10.02
N SER A 289 -8.37 -14.68 -10.93
CA SER A 289 -7.38 -15.71 -10.59
C SER A 289 -6.10 -15.12 -9.97
N LEU A 290 -5.55 -14.05 -10.56
CA LEU A 290 -4.36 -13.38 -10.03
C LEU A 290 -4.59 -12.77 -8.64
N LEU A 291 -5.75 -12.12 -8.42
CA LEU A 291 -6.14 -11.59 -7.12
C LEU A 291 -6.34 -12.70 -6.08
N TRP A 292 -6.90 -13.84 -6.49
CA TRP A 292 -7.03 -15.02 -5.63
C TRP A 292 -5.65 -15.53 -5.18
N MET A 293 -4.72 -15.74 -6.12
CA MET A 293 -3.35 -16.16 -5.80
C MET A 293 -2.63 -15.14 -4.91
N LEU A 294 -2.75 -13.85 -5.21
CA LEU A 294 -2.18 -12.76 -4.41
C LEU A 294 -2.74 -12.78 -2.99
N SER A 295 -4.05 -13.00 -2.84
CA SER A 295 -4.69 -13.04 -1.52
C SER A 295 -4.20 -14.22 -0.68
N ASN A 296 -4.05 -15.41 -1.26
CA ASN A 296 -3.51 -16.56 -0.54
C ASN A 296 -2.08 -16.29 -0.06
N LYS A 297 -1.22 -15.74 -0.91
CA LYS A 297 0.16 -15.36 -0.51
C LYS A 297 0.19 -14.30 0.59
N LEU A 298 -0.71 -13.31 0.54
CA LEU A 298 -0.82 -12.29 1.59
C LEU A 298 -1.30 -12.89 2.92
N ILE A 299 -2.23 -13.86 2.86
CA ILE A 299 -2.70 -14.59 4.04
C ILE A 299 -1.54 -15.36 4.67
N ASP A 300 -0.78 -16.11 3.87
CA ASP A 300 0.37 -16.91 4.30
C ASP A 300 1.48 -16.05 4.93
N CYS A 301 1.80 -14.90 4.31
CA CYS A 301 2.76 -13.94 4.86
C CYS A 301 2.35 -13.46 6.25
N TYR A 302 1.06 -13.16 6.45
CA TYR A 302 0.65 -12.73 7.77
C TYR A 302 0.59 -13.88 8.79
N LEU A 303 0.13 -15.07 8.39
CA LEU A 303 0.11 -16.22 9.30
C LEU A 303 1.53 -16.51 9.81
N THR A 304 2.50 -16.54 8.90
CA THR A 304 3.92 -16.71 9.23
C THR A 304 4.45 -15.56 10.11
N MET A 305 4.09 -14.30 9.84
CA MET A 305 4.44 -13.18 10.71
C MET A 305 3.84 -13.31 12.12
N THR A 306 2.57 -13.68 12.23
CA THR A 306 1.91 -13.84 13.54
C THR A 306 2.49 -15.02 14.33
N GLN A 307 2.80 -16.13 13.66
CA GLN A 307 3.44 -17.27 14.28
C GLN A 307 4.84 -16.91 14.78
N ALA A 308 5.65 -16.24 13.94
CA ALA A 308 6.99 -15.81 14.32
C ALA A 308 6.99 -14.80 15.48
N ASN A 309 6.12 -13.77 15.42
CA ASN A 309 6.03 -12.75 16.47
C ASN A 309 5.48 -13.29 17.80
N ASN A 310 4.75 -14.40 17.79
CA ASN A 310 4.28 -15.06 19.00
C ASN A 310 5.33 -16.03 19.59
N ALA A 311 6.24 -16.54 18.77
CA ALA A 311 7.31 -17.45 19.20
C ALA A 311 8.52 -16.69 19.76
N ASP A 312 8.91 -15.58 19.12
CA ASP A 312 10.09 -14.80 19.49
C ASP A 312 9.71 -13.38 19.95
N GLU A 313 9.76 -13.12 21.26
CA GLU A 313 9.46 -11.79 21.81
C GLU A 313 10.51 -10.72 21.45
N HIS A 314 11.76 -11.14 21.19
CA HIS A 314 12.89 -10.23 20.99
C HIS A 314 13.04 -9.70 19.55
N HIS A 315 12.48 -10.38 18.54
CA HIS A 315 12.60 -9.96 17.13
C HIS A 315 11.25 -9.95 16.41
N LYS A 316 10.66 -8.76 16.30
CA LYS A 316 9.45 -8.56 15.47
C LYS A 316 9.82 -8.46 14.00
N ILE A 317 9.35 -9.42 13.21
CA ILE A 317 9.55 -9.42 11.76
C ILE A 317 8.65 -8.35 11.13
N SER A 318 9.22 -7.45 10.32
CA SER A 318 8.42 -6.46 9.61
C SER A 318 7.66 -7.08 8.45
N PHE A 319 6.37 -6.77 8.36
CA PHE A 319 5.47 -7.31 7.33
C PHE A 319 5.95 -7.00 5.90
N THR A 320 6.53 -5.83 5.68
CA THR A 320 7.06 -5.41 4.37
C THR A 320 8.25 -6.24 3.89
N LYS A 321 9.16 -6.64 4.80
CA LYS A 321 10.29 -7.53 4.46
C LYS A 321 9.79 -8.93 4.08
N LEU A 322 8.80 -9.43 4.80
CA LEU A 322 8.22 -10.75 4.54
C LEU A 322 7.44 -10.81 3.22
N MET A 323 6.75 -9.73 2.85
CA MET A 323 6.15 -9.64 1.52
C MET A 323 7.19 -9.63 0.39
N ALA A 324 8.33 -8.96 0.63
CA ALA A 324 9.41 -8.88 -0.35
C ALA A 324 10.08 -10.25 -0.55
N SER A 325 10.36 -10.98 0.53
CA SER A 325 10.97 -12.32 0.44
C SER A 325 10.08 -13.32 -0.30
N ARG A 326 8.75 -13.20 -0.19
CA ARG A 326 7.79 -14.03 -0.93
C ARG A 326 7.48 -13.53 -2.35
N GLY A 327 8.14 -12.48 -2.83
CA GLY A 327 8.03 -11.99 -4.21
C GLY A 327 6.66 -11.38 -4.57
N ILE A 328 5.95 -10.81 -3.60
CA ILE A 328 4.62 -10.21 -3.82
C ILE A 328 4.64 -9.06 -4.83
N ARG A 329 5.75 -8.32 -4.88
CA ARG A 329 5.95 -7.21 -5.84
C ARG A 329 5.74 -7.65 -7.28
N TYR A 330 6.32 -8.79 -7.68
CA TYR A 330 6.21 -9.30 -9.04
C TYR A 330 4.76 -9.65 -9.40
N PHE A 331 4.03 -10.32 -8.48
CA PHE A 331 2.61 -10.62 -8.70
C PHE A 331 1.81 -9.34 -8.92
N GLY A 332 2.08 -8.30 -8.13
CA GLY A 332 1.45 -7.01 -8.35
C GLY A 332 1.85 -6.37 -9.69
N LEU A 333 3.11 -6.50 -10.14
CA LEU A 333 3.57 -5.94 -11.42
C LEU A 333 2.88 -6.60 -12.62
N ILE A 334 2.54 -7.89 -12.54
CA ILE A 334 1.71 -8.57 -13.55
C ILE A 334 0.23 -8.23 -13.39
N ALA A 335 -0.28 -8.23 -12.16
CA ALA A 335 -1.69 -8.00 -11.91
C ALA A 335 -2.11 -6.56 -12.25
N TRP A 336 -1.25 -5.57 -12.00
CA TRP A 336 -1.55 -4.16 -12.22
C TRP A 336 -1.96 -3.82 -13.66
N PRO A 337 -1.17 -4.12 -14.71
CA PRO A 337 -1.56 -3.80 -16.09
C PRO A 337 -2.81 -4.57 -16.52
N MET A 338 -2.98 -5.81 -16.06
CA MET A 338 -4.18 -6.61 -16.36
C MET A 338 -5.44 -6.01 -15.72
N LEU A 339 -5.32 -5.54 -14.48
CA LEU A 339 -6.39 -4.79 -13.81
C LEU A 339 -6.71 -3.50 -14.55
N VAL A 340 -5.70 -2.71 -14.95
CA VAL A 340 -5.91 -1.49 -15.75
C VAL A 340 -6.68 -1.81 -17.03
N CYS A 341 -6.25 -2.82 -17.80
CA CYS A 341 -6.95 -3.22 -19.03
C CYS A 341 -8.40 -3.62 -18.75
N SER A 342 -8.64 -4.41 -17.70
CA SER A 342 -9.97 -4.83 -17.27
C SER A 342 -10.87 -3.64 -16.88
N THR A 343 -10.31 -2.63 -16.19
CA THR A 343 -11.05 -1.39 -15.81
C THR A 343 -11.30 -0.43 -16.97
N ILE A 344 -10.39 -0.36 -17.94
CA ILE A 344 -10.62 0.43 -19.16
C ILE A 344 -11.78 -0.20 -19.96
N LEU A 345 -11.82 -1.53 -19.99
CA LEU A 345 -12.85 -2.25 -20.70
C LEU A 345 -14.22 -2.17 -20.02
N THR A 346 -14.31 -2.09 -18.67
CA THR A 346 -15.57 -1.75 -17.99
C THR A 346 -16.05 -0.35 -18.34
N CYS A 347 -15.14 0.63 -18.39
CA CYS A 347 -15.46 1.97 -18.84
C CYS A 347 -15.95 1.99 -20.30
N PHE A 348 -15.31 1.22 -21.18
CA PHE A 348 -15.71 1.09 -22.58
C PHE A 348 -17.12 0.48 -22.73
N ILE A 349 -17.40 -0.60 -22.01
CA ILE A 349 -18.74 -1.24 -22.01
C ILE A 349 -19.82 -0.28 -21.53
N SER A 350 -19.52 0.53 -20.50
CA SER A 350 -20.44 1.58 -20.02
C SER A 350 -20.66 2.70 -21.04
N LEU A 351 -19.62 3.06 -21.81
CA LEU A 351 -19.71 4.10 -22.84
C LEU A 351 -20.62 3.68 -24.01
N LEU A 352 -20.63 2.39 -24.37
CA LEU A 352 -21.56 1.83 -25.36
C LEU A 352 -23.05 1.97 -24.99
N HIS A 353 -23.33 2.30 -23.72
CA HIS A 353 -24.68 2.42 -23.18
C HIS A 353 -25.12 3.89 -22.99
N TYR A 354 -24.32 4.86 -23.44
CA TYR A 354 -24.53 6.29 -23.16
C TYR A 354 -25.92 6.82 -23.53
N ASP A 355 -26.46 6.48 -24.72
CA ASP A 355 -27.75 7.00 -25.19
C ASP A 355 -28.94 6.39 -24.43
N THR A 356 -28.81 5.14 -23.99
CA THR A 356 -29.85 4.38 -23.28
C THR A 356 -29.71 4.42 -21.76
N CYS A 357 -28.88 5.31 -21.23
CA CYS A 357 -28.53 5.39 -19.82
C CYS A 357 -29.74 5.62 -18.90
N THR A 358 -30.07 4.60 -18.10
CA THR A 358 -30.99 4.74 -16.97
C THR A 358 -30.23 5.21 -15.73
N THR A 359 -30.91 5.93 -14.83
CA THR A 359 -30.32 6.37 -13.55
C THR A 359 -29.75 5.20 -12.74
N TYR A 360 -30.44 4.06 -12.78
CA TYR A 360 -29.99 2.83 -12.12
C TYR A 360 -28.66 2.29 -12.71
N SER A 361 -28.55 2.24 -14.04
CA SER A 361 -27.34 1.76 -14.71
C SER A 361 -26.11 2.65 -14.46
N LEU A 362 -26.31 3.98 -14.45
CA LEU A 362 -25.24 4.95 -14.19
C LEU A 362 -24.71 4.84 -12.76
N VAL A 363 -25.60 4.73 -11.77
CA VAL A 363 -25.20 4.57 -10.37
C VAL A 363 -24.48 3.23 -10.14
N LEU A 364 -24.96 2.16 -10.74
CA LEU A 364 -24.31 0.85 -10.61
C LEU A 364 -22.92 0.84 -11.25
N PHE A 365 -22.75 1.56 -12.37
CA PHE A 365 -21.44 1.78 -12.98
C PHE A 365 -20.50 2.58 -12.08
N LEU A 366 -20.97 3.68 -11.48
CA LEU A 366 -20.19 4.47 -10.51
C LEU A 366 -19.71 3.59 -9.34
N LEU A 367 -20.61 2.80 -8.76
CA LEU A 367 -20.28 1.86 -7.69
C LEU A 367 -19.22 0.84 -8.13
N THR A 368 -19.35 0.35 -9.36
CA THR A 368 -18.41 -0.62 -9.94
C THR A 368 -17.03 0.00 -10.12
N ILE A 369 -16.92 1.20 -10.70
CA ILE A 369 -15.62 1.87 -10.87
C ILE A 369 -14.99 2.23 -9.53
N ASP A 370 -15.77 2.75 -8.57
CA ASP A 370 -15.26 3.11 -7.25
C ASP A 370 -14.59 1.90 -6.58
N PHE A 371 -15.21 0.73 -6.70
CA PHE A 371 -14.67 -0.53 -6.18
C PHE A 371 -13.44 -1.01 -6.97
N GLU A 372 -13.48 -0.98 -8.31
CA GLU A 372 -12.35 -1.37 -9.16
C GLU A 372 -11.11 -0.49 -8.93
N CYS A 373 -11.31 0.81 -8.79
CA CYS A 373 -10.24 1.76 -8.49
C CYS A 373 -9.63 1.53 -7.10
N LEU A 374 -10.44 1.08 -6.13
CA LEU A 374 -9.95 0.69 -4.81
C LEU A 374 -8.98 -0.50 -4.91
N VAL A 375 -9.37 -1.55 -5.65
CA VAL A 375 -8.51 -2.73 -5.88
C VAL A 375 -7.25 -2.37 -6.67
N LEU A 376 -7.40 -1.54 -7.71
CA LEU A 376 -6.28 -1.06 -8.51
C LEU A 376 -5.28 -0.26 -7.66
N ALA A 377 -5.79 0.60 -6.76
CA ALA A 377 -4.96 1.36 -5.85
C ALA A 377 -4.21 0.46 -4.86
N LEU A 378 -4.86 -0.57 -4.30
CA LEU A 378 -4.21 -1.55 -3.42
C LEU A 378 -3.03 -2.22 -4.13
N VAL A 379 -3.26 -2.77 -5.34
CA VAL A 379 -2.22 -3.50 -6.07
C VAL A 379 -1.08 -2.57 -6.49
N LYS A 380 -1.40 -1.36 -6.99
CA LYS A 380 -0.37 -0.36 -7.33
C LYS A 380 0.51 -0.01 -6.13
N GLN A 381 -0.10 0.25 -4.98
CA GLN A 381 0.68 0.62 -3.79
C GLN A 381 1.55 -0.54 -3.30
N LEU A 382 1.00 -1.76 -3.32
CA LEU A 382 1.75 -2.98 -2.99
C LEU A 382 2.98 -3.15 -3.89
N THR A 383 2.86 -2.92 -5.20
CA THR A 383 4.00 -3.00 -6.13
C THR A 383 5.07 -1.93 -5.91
N SER A 384 4.66 -0.75 -5.44
CA SER A 384 5.57 0.37 -5.28
C SER A 384 6.38 0.33 -3.98
N ILE A 385 5.83 -0.30 -2.93
CA ILE A 385 6.38 -0.22 -1.58
C ILE A 385 7.05 -1.54 -1.16
N VAL A 386 6.56 -2.68 -1.66
CA VAL A 386 7.21 -3.97 -1.43
C VAL A 386 8.51 -4.01 -2.24
N GLY A 387 9.61 -4.33 -1.55
CA GLY A 387 10.91 -4.54 -2.17
C GLY A 387 10.94 -5.75 -3.11
N GLY A 388 12.03 -5.88 -3.88
CA GLY A 388 12.25 -7.09 -4.66
C GLY A 388 12.65 -8.28 -3.78
N SER A 389 12.52 -9.50 -4.32
CA SER A 389 13.09 -10.70 -3.71
C SER A 389 14.62 -10.66 -3.80
N CYS A 390 15.29 -11.19 -2.78
CA CYS A 390 16.75 -11.19 -2.69
C CYS A 390 17.27 -12.60 -2.39
N VAL A 391 18.31 -13.02 -3.11
CA VAL A 391 19.07 -14.24 -2.84
C VAL A 391 20.51 -13.88 -2.54
N GLY A 392 21.07 -14.47 -1.49
CA GLY A 392 22.41 -14.20 -1.00
C GLY A 392 23.35 -15.40 -1.15
N TYR A 393 24.56 -15.16 -1.65
CA TYR A 393 25.67 -16.10 -1.62
C TYR A 393 26.88 -15.44 -0.97
N ALA A 394 27.44 -16.08 0.05
CA ALA A 394 28.64 -15.61 0.74
C ALA A 394 29.78 -16.61 0.56
N LEU A 395 30.93 -16.12 0.11
CA LEU A 395 32.15 -16.89 -0.02
C LEU A 395 33.27 -16.24 0.81
N VAL A 396 33.81 -16.99 1.76
CA VAL A 396 34.90 -16.52 2.63
C VAL A 396 36.11 -17.43 2.46
N GLU A 397 37.21 -16.84 2.05
CA GLU A 397 38.53 -17.46 2.01
C GLU A 397 39.46 -16.76 3.02
N PRO A 398 40.36 -17.51 3.69
CA PRO A 398 41.34 -16.92 4.58
C PRO A 398 42.30 -16.06 3.76
N ALA A 399 42.28 -14.76 4.02
CA ALA A 399 43.14 -13.82 3.34
C ALA A 399 44.54 -13.83 3.98
N VAL A 400 45.44 -14.61 3.37
CA VAL A 400 46.88 -14.50 3.59
C VAL A 400 47.41 -13.50 2.58
N GLU A 401 48.23 -12.54 3.01
CA GLU A 401 48.85 -11.56 2.10
C GLU A 401 49.63 -12.31 1.01
N THR A 402 49.10 -12.27 -0.21
CA THR A 402 49.79 -12.81 -1.38
C THR A 402 50.78 -11.76 -1.83
N ARG A 403 52.08 -12.06 -1.70
CA ARG A 403 53.14 -11.16 -2.17
C ARG A 403 53.09 -11.06 -3.70
N ASP A 404 53.39 -9.86 -4.19
CA ASP A 404 53.34 -9.40 -5.59
C ASP A 404 53.50 -10.51 -6.65
N ASN A 405 52.55 -10.54 -7.58
CA ASN A 405 52.47 -11.29 -8.85
C ASN A 405 51.50 -12.48 -8.95
N GLY A 406 50.63 -12.74 -7.97
CA GLY A 406 49.48 -13.66 -8.17
C GLY A 406 49.85 -15.05 -8.74
N LEU A 407 51.10 -15.44 -8.57
CA LEU A 407 51.61 -16.78 -8.80
C LEU A 407 51.81 -17.35 -7.40
N PHE A 408 51.03 -18.37 -7.06
CA PHE A 408 51.47 -19.48 -6.23
C PHE A 408 52.67 -20.15 -6.94
N SER A 409 53.75 -19.41 -7.19
CA SER A 409 55.04 -19.98 -7.54
C SER A 409 55.57 -20.53 -6.25
N GLY A 410 55.51 -21.86 -6.10
CA GLY A 410 55.78 -22.66 -4.91
C GLY A 410 57.17 -22.47 -4.30
N ARG A 411 57.47 -21.25 -3.82
CA ARG A 411 58.77 -20.91 -3.25
C ARG A 411 58.71 -20.12 -1.96
N ASN A 412 57.53 -19.91 -1.39
CA ASN A 412 57.34 -19.71 0.06
C ASN A 412 55.86 -19.96 0.38
N VAL A 413 55.49 -21.24 0.51
CA VAL A 413 54.31 -21.58 1.31
C VAL A 413 54.67 -21.16 2.72
N GLN A 414 54.26 -19.96 3.13
CA GLN A 414 54.41 -19.55 4.51
C GLN A 414 53.46 -20.44 5.31
N ILE A 415 54.01 -21.52 5.87
CA ILE A 415 53.28 -22.40 6.78
C ILE A 415 52.86 -21.49 7.93
N LEU A 416 51.59 -21.10 7.95
CA LEU A 416 51.01 -20.38 9.07
C LEU A 416 51.27 -21.22 10.32
N SER A 417 51.62 -20.56 11.43
CA SER A 417 51.64 -21.27 12.70
C SER A 417 50.23 -21.84 12.96
N GLN A 418 50.15 -22.96 13.67
CA GLN A 418 48.85 -23.58 13.98
C GLN A 418 47.92 -22.61 14.71
N GLN A 419 48.49 -21.68 15.50
CA GLN A 419 47.74 -20.62 16.19
C GLN A 419 47.20 -19.57 15.21
N ASP A 420 48.01 -19.06 14.28
CA ASP A 420 47.56 -18.05 13.30
C ASP A 420 46.50 -18.60 12.34
N ALA A 421 46.65 -19.87 11.94
CA ALA A 421 45.67 -20.56 11.10
C ALA A 421 44.33 -20.77 11.84
N TYR A 422 44.39 -21.10 13.12
CA TYR A 422 43.20 -21.27 13.96
C TYR A 422 42.48 -19.93 14.19
N GLU A 423 43.21 -18.85 14.51
CA GLU A 423 42.64 -17.51 14.70
C GLU A 423 42.00 -16.97 13.42
N SER A 424 42.65 -17.16 12.26
CA SER A 424 42.09 -16.78 10.95
C SER A 424 40.82 -17.56 10.63
N SER A 425 40.82 -18.88 10.87
CA SER A 425 39.64 -19.72 10.68
C SER A 425 38.48 -19.29 11.60
N GLN A 426 38.76 -19.03 12.87
CA GLN A 426 37.76 -18.58 13.83
C GLN A 426 37.16 -17.23 13.41
N ARG A 427 37.98 -16.30 12.92
CA ARG A 427 37.51 -15.02 12.37
C ARG A 427 36.60 -15.22 11.16
N CYS A 428 37.00 -16.06 10.20
CA CYS A 428 36.20 -16.36 9.01
C CYS A 428 34.84 -16.95 9.39
N THR A 429 34.81 -17.89 10.34
CA THR A 429 33.55 -18.46 10.85
C THR A 429 32.67 -17.43 11.56
N ASN A 430 33.26 -16.48 12.29
CA ASN A 430 32.51 -15.39 12.94
C ASN A 430 31.88 -14.44 11.92
N ILE A 431 32.60 -14.11 10.84
CA ILE A 431 32.08 -13.31 9.73
C ILE A 431 30.92 -14.03 9.04
N LEU A 432 31.10 -15.33 8.78
CA LEU A 432 30.09 -16.18 8.13
C LEU A 432 28.81 -16.27 8.97
N ASN A 433 28.93 -16.55 10.27
CA ASN A 433 27.82 -16.55 11.22
C ASN A 433 27.14 -15.17 11.31
N GLY A 434 27.90 -14.09 11.24
CA GLY A 434 27.37 -12.73 11.21
C GLY A 434 26.55 -12.44 9.94
N LEU A 435 27.04 -12.90 8.79
CA LEU A 435 26.35 -12.78 7.50
C LEU A 435 25.09 -13.64 7.42
N GLU A 436 25.13 -14.87 7.92
CA GLU A 436 23.95 -15.73 8.03
C GLU A 436 22.87 -15.07 8.89
N ARG A 437 23.25 -14.51 10.04
CA ARG A 437 22.32 -13.74 10.89
C ARG A 437 21.76 -12.51 10.19
N LEU A 438 22.58 -11.77 9.44
CA LEU A 438 22.11 -10.61 8.68
C LEU A 438 21.12 -11.03 7.58
N MET A 439 21.43 -12.09 6.84
CA MET A 439 20.58 -12.60 5.77
C MET A 439 19.26 -13.12 6.35
N ALA A 440 19.29 -13.86 7.45
CA ALA A 440 18.10 -14.32 8.17
C ALA A 440 17.25 -13.14 8.67
N ASN A 441 17.87 -12.14 9.32
CA ASN A 441 17.18 -10.96 9.85
C ASN A 441 16.54 -10.08 8.76
N ASN A 442 17.09 -10.10 7.55
CA ASN A 442 16.55 -9.38 6.41
C ASN A 442 15.68 -10.25 5.49
N LEU A 443 15.45 -11.53 5.84
CA LEU A 443 14.70 -12.50 5.04
C LEU A 443 15.24 -12.66 3.62
N ILE A 444 16.56 -12.61 3.47
CA ILE A 444 17.27 -12.92 2.22
C ILE A 444 17.37 -14.44 2.11
N ASP A 445 17.01 -15.00 0.96
CA ASP A 445 17.13 -16.44 0.74
C ASP A 445 18.60 -16.82 0.61
N ILE A 446 19.08 -17.74 1.46
CA ILE A 446 20.48 -18.11 1.53
C ILE A 446 20.74 -19.22 0.50
N PHE A 447 21.56 -18.92 -0.51
CA PHE A 447 22.04 -19.93 -1.46
C PHE A 447 23.08 -20.84 -0.81
N GLY A 448 23.98 -20.23 -0.05
CA GLY A 448 25.02 -20.91 0.70
C GLY A 448 25.99 -19.90 1.30
N CYS A 449 26.62 -20.31 2.39
CA CYS A 449 27.71 -19.60 3.02
C CYS A 449 28.89 -20.57 3.07
N ASP A 450 29.82 -20.44 2.12
CA ASP A 450 30.95 -21.36 2.03
C ASP A 450 32.19 -20.76 2.67
N TYR A 451 32.88 -21.59 3.43
CA TYR A 451 34.23 -21.35 3.89
C TYR A 451 35.19 -22.35 3.24
N SER A 452 36.24 -21.86 2.59
CA SER A 452 37.30 -22.73 2.07
C SER A 452 38.63 -22.42 2.74
N SER A 453 39.16 -23.39 3.49
CA SER A 453 40.47 -23.28 4.15
C SER A 453 41.64 -23.52 3.18
N SER A 454 41.43 -24.28 2.11
CA SER A 454 42.45 -24.63 1.12
C SER A 454 42.39 -23.79 -0.17
N GLY A 455 41.55 -22.75 -0.18
CA GLY A 455 41.23 -21.97 -1.38
C GLY A 455 40.26 -22.70 -2.31
N VAL A 456 39.64 -21.95 -3.22
CA VAL A 456 38.60 -22.47 -4.11
C VAL A 456 39.11 -22.62 -5.55
N SER A 457 38.72 -23.71 -6.21
CA SER A 457 39.04 -23.96 -7.63
C SER A 457 38.09 -23.24 -8.58
N MET A 458 38.55 -22.96 -9.79
CA MET A 458 37.73 -22.24 -10.79
C MET A 458 36.49 -23.03 -11.20
N ASN A 459 36.63 -24.35 -11.38
CA ASN A 459 35.51 -25.21 -11.77
C ASN A 459 34.41 -25.25 -10.71
N PHE A 460 34.78 -25.15 -9.43
CA PHE A 460 33.81 -25.09 -8.35
C PHE A 460 33.04 -23.77 -8.37
N ILE A 461 33.72 -22.63 -8.49
CA ILE A 461 33.07 -21.32 -8.53
C ILE A 461 32.24 -21.14 -9.79
N ASP A 462 32.74 -21.57 -10.95
CA ASP A 462 32.01 -21.47 -12.22
C ASP A 462 30.66 -22.21 -12.12
N ASN A 463 30.68 -23.47 -11.68
CA ASN A 463 29.45 -24.24 -11.47
C ASN A 463 28.55 -23.64 -10.39
N LYS A 464 29.14 -23.15 -9.29
CA LYS A 464 28.36 -22.63 -8.15
C LYS A 464 27.74 -21.27 -8.42
N LEU A 465 28.44 -20.37 -9.11
CA LEU A 465 27.89 -19.08 -9.53
C LEU A 465 26.88 -19.25 -10.66
N LYS A 466 27.12 -20.14 -11.63
CA LYS A 466 26.10 -20.46 -12.66
C LYS A 466 24.82 -21.02 -12.03
N THR A 467 24.93 -21.92 -11.05
CA THR A 467 23.76 -22.44 -10.33
C THR A 467 23.10 -21.38 -9.43
N PHE A 468 23.88 -20.49 -8.82
CA PHE A 468 23.38 -19.35 -8.05
C PHE A 468 22.54 -18.40 -8.93
N PHE A 469 23.06 -17.98 -10.08
CA PHE A 469 22.34 -17.12 -11.02
C PHE A 469 21.14 -17.84 -11.67
N ALA A 470 21.24 -19.15 -11.89
CA ALA A 470 20.14 -19.97 -12.40
C ALA A 470 19.04 -20.27 -11.36
N ARG A 471 19.27 -20.01 -10.07
CA ARG A 471 18.29 -20.33 -9.02
C ARG A 471 16.99 -19.55 -9.23
N ARG A 472 15.89 -20.27 -9.09
CA ARG A 472 14.52 -19.76 -9.20
C ARG A 472 13.78 -19.98 -7.89
N MET A 473 12.85 -19.08 -7.56
CA MET A 473 11.91 -19.27 -6.47
C MET A 473 10.96 -20.44 -6.74
N ASP A 474 10.24 -20.90 -5.73
CA ASP A 474 9.23 -21.98 -5.82
C ASP A 474 8.19 -21.78 -6.94
N ASP A 475 7.92 -20.52 -7.30
CA ASP A 475 7.02 -20.14 -8.41
C ASP A 475 7.67 -20.21 -9.81
N GLY A 476 8.93 -20.67 -9.92
CA GLY A 476 9.70 -20.78 -11.17
C GLY A 476 10.33 -19.48 -11.67
N ARG A 477 10.46 -18.43 -10.84
CA ARG A 477 10.93 -17.08 -11.23
C ARG A 477 12.34 -16.77 -10.74
N HIS A 478 13.09 -15.97 -11.49
CA HIS A 478 14.38 -15.41 -11.06
C HIS A 478 14.21 -14.37 -9.94
N TYR A 479 15.27 -14.16 -9.15
CA TYR A 479 15.25 -13.17 -8.07
C TYR A 479 15.45 -11.75 -8.61
N ASP A 480 14.82 -10.76 -7.98
CA ASP A 480 14.99 -9.35 -8.38
C ASP A 480 16.38 -8.83 -8.01
N THR A 481 17.01 -9.37 -6.97
CA THR A 481 18.33 -8.95 -6.48
C THR A 481 19.20 -10.15 -6.10
N TYR A 482 20.39 -10.21 -6.69
CA TYR A 482 21.44 -11.15 -6.34
C TYR A 482 22.46 -10.44 -5.45
N PHE A 483 22.63 -10.94 -4.24
CA PHE A 483 23.60 -10.46 -3.27
C PHE A 483 24.78 -11.44 -3.23
N PHE A 484 25.95 -10.98 -3.66
CA PHE A 484 27.19 -11.75 -3.58
C PHE A 484 28.17 -11.06 -2.64
N TYR A 485 28.60 -11.79 -1.63
CA TYR A 485 29.60 -11.36 -0.68
C TYR A 485 30.88 -12.19 -0.85
N PHE A 486 32.02 -11.52 -0.93
CA PHE A 486 33.33 -12.17 -0.99
C PHE A 486 34.33 -11.52 -0.04
N SER A 487 35.08 -12.37 0.66
CA SER A 487 36.26 -12.00 1.43
C SER A 487 37.38 -12.99 1.11
N GLY A 488 38.56 -12.48 0.76
CA GLY A 488 39.65 -13.34 0.30
C GLY A 488 40.79 -12.58 -0.38
N PRO A 489 41.81 -13.32 -0.88
CA PRO A 489 42.97 -12.75 -1.55
C PRO A 489 42.60 -12.14 -2.91
N THR A 490 43.15 -10.95 -3.18
CA THR A 490 42.97 -10.23 -4.45
C THR A 490 44.31 -9.80 -5.02
N CYS A 491 44.44 -9.81 -6.35
CA CYS A 491 45.59 -9.25 -7.05
C CYS A 491 45.62 -7.72 -6.91
N ASP A 492 46.77 -7.12 -7.24
CA ASP A 492 46.89 -5.66 -7.34
C ASP A 492 45.87 -5.03 -8.28
N ASN A 493 45.37 -5.73 -9.29
CA ASN A 493 44.35 -5.19 -10.20
C ASN A 493 42.92 -5.23 -9.62
N GLY A 494 42.74 -5.86 -8.45
CA GLY A 494 41.44 -6.11 -7.81
C GLY A 494 40.85 -7.48 -8.16
N ASP A 495 41.46 -8.24 -9.08
CA ASP A 495 40.96 -9.56 -9.50
C ASP A 495 41.07 -10.59 -8.38
N ILE A 496 40.06 -11.44 -8.25
CA ILE A 496 40.00 -12.49 -7.22
C ILE A 496 40.97 -13.61 -7.61
N VAL A 497 41.83 -14.02 -6.68
CA VAL A 497 42.81 -15.08 -6.89
C VAL A 497 42.25 -16.40 -6.38
N LEU A 498 42.34 -17.44 -7.20
CA LEU A 498 41.92 -18.80 -6.88
C LEU A 498 43.11 -19.70 -6.57
N ALA A 499 42.84 -20.84 -5.91
CA ALA A 499 43.88 -21.82 -5.54
C ALA A 499 44.65 -22.36 -6.76
N ASP A 500 44.01 -22.41 -7.93
CA ASP A 500 44.58 -22.96 -9.17
C ASP A 500 45.46 -21.97 -9.96
N ASN A 501 45.92 -20.86 -9.35
CA ASN A 501 46.56 -19.72 -10.04
C ASN A 501 45.65 -19.02 -11.09
N GLN A 502 44.37 -19.37 -11.13
CA GLN A 502 43.40 -18.73 -12.00
C GLN A 502 42.84 -17.47 -11.34
N LYS A 503 42.40 -16.52 -12.17
CA LYS A 503 41.92 -15.20 -11.72
C LYS A 503 40.51 -14.97 -12.22
N ILE A 504 39.60 -14.57 -11.34
CA ILE A 504 38.26 -14.13 -11.73
C ILE A 504 38.35 -12.64 -12.02
N THR A 505 38.23 -12.31 -13.30
CA THR A 505 38.06 -10.92 -13.73
C THR A 505 36.60 -10.51 -13.58
N LEU A 506 36.39 -9.22 -13.32
CA LEU A 506 35.06 -8.64 -13.21
C LEU A 506 34.21 -8.83 -14.49
N ASN A 507 34.84 -8.85 -15.67
CA ASN A 507 34.17 -9.14 -16.94
C ASN A 507 33.60 -10.56 -16.99
N LEU A 508 34.35 -11.54 -16.47
CA LEU A 508 33.94 -12.95 -16.49
C LEU A 508 32.79 -13.22 -15.51
N LEU A 509 32.78 -12.55 -14.35
CA LEU A 509 31.65 -12.57 -13.43
C LEU A 509 30.39 -11.97 -14.06
N PHE A 510 30.52 -10.89 -14.83
CA PHE A 510 29.40 -10.32 -15.57
C PHE A 510 28.92 -11.19 -16.73
N GLN A 511 29.83 -11.92 -17.39
CA GLN A 511 29.44 -12.86 -18.43
C GLN A 511 28.54 -13.96 -17.85
N TRP A 512 28.92 -14.57 -16.72
CA TRP A 512 28.09 -15.57 -16.04
C TRP A 512 26.71 -15.06 -15.61
N TRP A 513 26.65 -13.79 -15.24
CA TRP A 513 25.39 -13.14 -14.90
C TRP A 513 24.55 -12.86 -16.16
N CYS A 514 25.09 -12.14 -17.16
CA CYS A 514 24.38 -11.81 -18.41
C CYS A 514 23.94 -13.06 -19.20
N GLU A 515 24.70 -14.18 -19.17
CA GLU A 515 24.34 -15.44 -19.85
C GLU A 515 23.01 -16.03 -19.35
N ASN A 516 22.71 -15.89 -18.06
CA ASN A 516 21.50 -16.41 -17.45
C ASN A 516 20.34 -15.40 -17.44
N GLU A 517 20.60 -14.14 -17.79
CA GLU A 517 19.71 -13.01 -17.50
C GLU A 517 19.14 -12.33 -18.75
N SER A 518 19.09 -13.03 -19.89
CA SER A 518 18.63 -12.47 -21.17
C SER A 518 17.22 -11.82 -21.14
N SER A 519 16.37 -12.17 -20.17
CA SER A 519 14.97 -11.72 -20.05
C SER A 519 14.62 -10.85 -18.84
N SER A 520 15.42 -10.77 -17.77
CA SER A 520 15.03 -10.09 -16.51
C SER A 520 15.94 -8.93 -16.16
N SER A 521 15.39 -7.82 -15.65
CA SER A 521 16.16 -6.70 -15.10
C SER A 521 16.46 -6.96 -13.62
N SER A 522 17.33 -7.92 -13.31
CA SER A 522 17.76 -8.15 -11.92
C SER A 522 18.85 -7.13 -11.52
N ARG A 523 19.06 -7.03 -10.21
CA ARG A 523 20.06 -6.13 -9.62
C ARG A 523 21.17 -6.98 -9.01
N LEU A 524 22.42 -6.62 -9.26
CA LEU A 524 23.56 -7.31 -8.67
C LEU A 524 24.19 -6.41 -7.59
N ILE A 525 24.17 -6.89 -6.35
CA ILE A 525 24.85 -6.25 -5.22
C ILE A 525 26.08 -7.08 -4.90
N LEU A 526 27.23 -6.45 -5.04
CA LEU A 526 28.54 -7.02 -4.81
C LEU A 526 29.14 -6.37 -3.56
N VAL A 527 29.45 -7.15 -2.53
CA VAL A 527 30.13 -6.69 -1.32
C VAL A 527 31.46 -7.41 -1.20
N PHE A 528 32.55 -6.65 -1.32
CA PHE A 528 33.91 -7.19 -1.28
C PHE A 528 34.68 -6.62 -0.08
N ASP A 529 35.04 -7.49 0.86
CA ASP A 529 36.02 -7.17 1.89
C ASP A 529 37.39 -7.70 1.47
N THR A 530 38.12 -6.90 0.70
CA THR A 530 39.45 -7.27 0.18
C THR A 530 40.35 -6.02 0.08
N TYR A 531 41.67 -6.21 0.03
CA TYR A 531 42.63 -5.10 0.01
C TYR A 531 42.54 -4.20 -1.25
N HIS A 532 42.30 -4.79 -2.43
CA HIS A 532 42.42 -4.08 -3.71
C HIS A 532 41.10 -3.97 -4.51
N SER A 533 39.96 -4.44 -3.99
CA SER A 533 38.68 -4.39 -4.71
C SER A 533 38.19 -2.97 -5.07
N HIS A 534 38.69 -1.92 -4.41
CA HIS A 534 38.38 -0.53 -4.76
C HIS A 534 38.76 -0.15 -6.20
N LYS A 535 39.68 -0.89 -6.85
CA LYS A 535 40.09 -0.66 -8.25
C LYS A 535 38.98 -1.06 -9.24
N TRP A 536 38.16 -2.05 -8.91
CA TRP A 536 36.97 -2.42 -9.69
C TRP A 536 35.93 -1.30 -9.76
N LEU A 537 35.88 -0.41 -8.76
CA LEU A 537 34.98 0.75 -8.77
C LEU A 537 35.32 1.74 -9.89
N LYS A 538 36.60 1.87 -10.27
CA LYS A 538 37.01 2.66 -11.44
C LYS A 538 36.61 1.98 -12.75
N GLN A 539 36.72 0.66 -12.84
CA GLN A 539 36.35 -0.12 -14.02
C GLN A 539 34.84 -0.03 -14.29
N ILE A 540 33.99 -0.25 -13.27
CA ILE A 540 32.53 -0.11 -13.40
C ILE A 540 32.12 1.30 -13.81
N ARG A 541 32.86 2.32 -13.37
CA ARG A 541 32.57 3.73 -13.69
C ARG A 541 33.05 4.15 -15.09
N CYS A 542 34.15 3.57 -15.58
CA CYS A 542 34.78 3.95 -16.85
C CYS A 542 34.35 3.07 -18.03
N GLN A 543 33.86 1.85 -17.79
CA GLN A 543 33.36 1.00 -18.86
C GLN A 543 31.93 1.40 -19.22
N THR A 544 31.78 2.03 -20.38
CA THR A 544 30.62 1.80 -21.24
C THR A 544 30.62 0.30 -21.55
N PHE A 545 29.67 -0.43 -20.97
CA PHE A 545 29.54 -1.87 -21.19
C PHE A 545 29.62 -2.20 -22.68
N ASN A 546 30.33 -3.27 -23.02
CA ASN A 546 30.28 -3.86 -24.36
C ASN A 546 28.80 -3.97 -24.80
N ASN A 547 28.54 -3.71 -26.09
CA ASN A 547 27.23 -3.61 -26.75
C ASN A 547 26.27 -4.82 -26.57
N THR A 548 26.58 -5.78 -25.69
CA THR A 548 25.85 -7.03 -25.47
C THR A 548 24.95 -7.03 -24.24
N CYS A 549 25.21 -6.23 -23.19
CA CYS A 549 24.31 -6.16 -22.03
C CYS A 549 23.39 -4.92 -22.13
N LYS A 550 22.08 -5.14 -21.96
CA LYS A 550 21.02 -4.12 -22.12
C LYS A 550 21.24 -2.92 -21.18
N PRO A 551 20.78 -1.71 -21.55
CA PRO A 551 21.01 -0.46 -20.79
C PRO A 551 20.33 -0.38 -19.41
N SER A 552 19.63 -1.42 -18.92
CA SER A 552 18.82 -1.36 -17.70
C SER A 552 19.36 -2.24 -16.57
N VAL A 553 20.68 -2.24 -16.36
CA VAL A 553 21.34 -3.11 -15.39
C VAL A 553 21.82 -2.30 -14.18
N TYR A 554 21.38 -2.68 -12.97
CA TYR A 554 21.75 -2.00 -11.73
C TYR A 554 22.79 -2.81 -10.97
N ILE A 555 24.03 -2.33 -10.96
CA ILE A 555 25.14 -2.93 -10.20
C ILE A 555 25.51 -2.00 -9.05
N VAL A 556 25.61 -2.55 -7.85
CA VAL A 556 26.09 -1.84 -6.66
C VAL A 556 27.31 -2.58 -6.14
N LEU A 557 28.46 -1.91 -6.16
CA LEU A 557 29.69 -2.43 -5.60
C LEU A 557 30.00 -1.71 -4.28
N GLN A 558 30.09 -2.46 -3.18
CA GLN A 558 30.54 -1.97 -1.87
C GLN A 558 31.90 -2.59 -1.57
N THR A 559 32.92 -1.75 -1.42
CA THR A 559 34.30 -2.18 -1.16
C THR A 559 34.94 -1.32 -0.09
N PHE A 560 35.87 -1.92 0.65
CA PHE A 560 36.78 -1.19 1.51
C PHE A 560 37.84 -0.44 0.69
N ASN A 561 38.14 0.82 1.05
CA ASN A 561 39.21 1.60 0.41
C ASN A 561 40.19 2.13 1.45
N GLN A 562 41.38 1.53 1.50
CA GLN A 562 42.47 1.92 2.41
C GLN A 562 43.10 3.29 2.08
N GLN A 563 42.93 3.81 0.85
CA GLN A 563 43.60 5.06 0.42
C GLN A 563 43.08 6.30 1.16
N LYS A 564 41.88 6.25 1.75
CA LYS A 564 41.35 7.28 2.64
C LYS A 564 41.60 6.87 4.09
N LYS A 565 42.71 7.35 4.65
CA LYS A 565 43.11 7.12 6.05
C LYS A 565 41.95 7.43 7.01
N MET A 566 41.48 6.44 7.76
CA MET A 566 40.71 6.69 8.98
C MET A 566 41.69 7.03 10.11
N PRO A 567 41.65 8.24 10.69
CA PRO A 567 42.69 8.69 11.62
C PRO A 567 42.67 7.99 12.99
N LYS A 568 41.59 7.31 13.40
CA LYS A 568 41.44 6.74 14.75
C LYS A 568 41.76 5.23 14.91
N LEU A 569 42.00 4.50 13.82
CA LEU A 569 42.27 3.05 13.86
C LEU A 569 43.75 2.69 13.64
N ILE A 570 44.57 3.67 13.24
CA ILE A 570 45.98 3.45 12.90
C ILE A 570 46.88 3.46 14.15
N GLU A 571 46.45 4.09 15.26
CA GLU A 571 47.21 4.08 16.52
C GLU A 571 47.30 2.68 17.18
N LEU A 572 46.50 1.72 16.71
CA LEU A 572 46.48 0.32 17.20
C LEU A 572 47.18 -0.68 16.25
N GLY A 573 47.76 -0.23 15.13
CA GLY A 573 48.64 -1.07 14.30
C GLY A 573 48.00 -2.29 13.59
N GLN A 574 46.67 -2.41 13.55
CA GLN A 574 45.99 -3.60 13.02
C GLN A 574 44.82 -3.24 12.10
N VAL A 575 45.09 -2.98 10.82
CA VAL A 575 44.04 -2.98 9.78
C VAL A 575 43.98 -4.37 9.17
N HIS A 576 43.22 -5.27 9.80
CA HIS A 576 42.99 -6.62 9.31
C HIS A 576 41.75 -6.70 8.40
N LEU A 577 41.74 -7.63 7.42
CA LEU A 577 40.50 -8.02 6.74
C LEU A 577 39.48 -8.51 7.77
N GLY A 578 38.22 -8.14 7.57
CA GLY A 578 37.13 -8.44 8.49
C GLY A 578 36.64 -7.21 9.28
N ILE A 579 37.46 -6.18 9.51
CA ILE A 579 37.04 -4.98 10.24
C ILE A 579 35.94 -4.23 9.48
N PHE A 580 36.07 -4.14 8.15
CA PHE A 580 35.03 -3.57 7.30
C PHE A 580 33.73 -4.34 7.44
N THR A 581 33.78 -5.68 7.42
CA THR A 581 32.57 -6.50 7.59
C THR A 581 31.96 -6.39 8.97
N GLU A 582 32.75 -6.29 10.02
CA GLU A 582 32.23 -6.15 11.37
C GLU A 582 31.49 -4.82 11.54
N ILE A 583 32.05 -3.73 11.01
CA ILE A 583 31.41 -2.41 10.99
C ILE A 583 30.16 -2.44 10.10
N TRP A 584 30.25 -3.06 8.92
CA TRP A 584 29.14 -3.18 7.98
C TRP A 584 27.98 -4.01 8.54
N LEU A 585 28.28 -5.12 9.23
CA LEU A 585 27.31 -5.95 9.94
C LEU A 585 26.67 -5.17 11.08
N LYS A 586 27.45 -4.48 11.91
CA LYS A 586 26.94 -3.64 13.01
C LYS A 586 26.00 -2.55 12.49
N LEU A 587 26.35 -1.86 11.41
CA LEU A 587 25.52 -0.81 10.80
C LEU A 587 24.20 -1.34 10.22
N ASN A 588 24.21 -2.55 9.67
CA ASN A 588 23.01 -3.16 9.06
C ASN A 588 22.14 -3.92 10.06
N MET A 589 22.68 -4.27 11.24
CA MET A 589 21.98 -5.00 12.31
C MET A 589 21.43 -4.05 13.38
N ASP A 590 22.18 -3.01 13.78
CA ASP A 590 21.76 -2.05 14.80
C ASP A 590 21.11 -0.79 14.19
N LEU A 591 19.78 -0.74 14.26
CA LEU A 591 18.96 0.43 13.84
C LEU A 591 19.22 1.70 14.69
N SER A 592 19.93 1.59 15.81
CA SER A 592 20.21 2.66 16.77
C SER A 592 21.45 3.50 16.44
N ILE A 593 22.32 3.05 15.54
CA ILE A 593 23.58 3.72 15.21
C ILE A 593 23.40 4.51 13.91
N LYS A 594 22.49 5.50 13.91
CA LYS A 594 22.36 6.46 12.79
C LYS A 594 23.40 7.58 12.82
N ASP A 595 24.14 7.72 13.92
CA ASP A 595 25.03 8.88 14.14
C ASP A 595 26.53 8.60 13.98
N VAL A 596 26.92 7.39 13.57
CA VAL A 596 28.32 7.15 13.17
C VAL A 596 28.46 7.51 11.69
N TYR A 597 28.94 8.74 11.47
CA TYR A 597 29.47 9.22 10.20
C TYR A 597 30.58 8.27 9.68
N CYS A 598 30.18 7.20 9.01
CA CYS A 598 30.95 6.67 7.90
C CYS A 598 30.50 7.45 6.66
N GLU A 599 31.44 8.11 6.00
CA GLU A 599 31.25 8.68 4.66
C GLU A 599 31.04 7.51 3.67
N ILE A 600 29.92 6.76 3.80
CA ILE A 600 29.42 5.83 2.79
C ILE A 600 29.02 6.71 1.63
N ARG A 601 29.98 7.01 0.76
CA ARG A 601 29.69 7.59 -0.55
C ARG A 601 28.96 6.53 -1.35
N CYS A 602 27.64 6.47 -1.18
CA CYS A 602 26.73 6.03 -2.23
C CYS A 602 26.80 7.11 -3.34
N LYS A 603 27.92 7.15 -4.06
CA LYS A 603 28.05 7.98 -5.26
C LYS A 603 27.21 7.30 -6.32
N ARG A 604 26.00 7.84 -6.52
CA ARG A 604 25.09 7.68 -7.67
C ARG A 604 25.21 6.33 -8.38
N SER A 605 24.13 5.55 -8.32
CA SER A 605 23.73 4.67 -9.41
C SER A 605 24.06 5.36 -10.74
N VAL A 606 25.04 4.85 -11.48
CA VAL A 606 25.19 5.24 -12.86
C VAL A 606 23.98 4.64 -13.55
N ARG A 607 22.98 5.48 -13.83
CA ARG A 607 22.10 5.22 -14.97
C ARG A 607 23.03 5.25 -16.17
N ILE A 608 23.23 4.10 -16.79
CA ILE A 608 23.55 4.08 -18.21
C ILE A 608 22.21 4.14 -18.94
#